data_AF-A0A7Z8LEA2-F1
#
_entry.id   AF-A0A7Z8LEA2-F1
#
_cell.length_a   1.000
_cell.length_b   1.000
_cell.length_c   1.000
_cell.angle_alpha   90.00
_cell.angle_beta   90.00
_cell.angle_gamma   90.00
#
_symmetry.space_group_name_H-M   'P 1'
#
loop_
_entity.id
_entity.type
_entity.pdbx_description
1 polymer ?
#
loop_
_entity_poly.entity_id
_entity_poly.type
_entity_poly.pdbx_seq_one_letter_code
_entity_poly.pdbx_strand_id
1 'polypeptide(L)'
;MSNPPVPDQHARQTELLIAAQPRAQAGTAESPERQILAPWMDLLPANQRDLLSLLPVADVNGALFAALGGLEQDVTAPALPDAARPGTIAGLLCVDPFLRVHDVLRLLGAAGISAIANFPTIQVVDGATARVFDSADLGVKREFRILAQFARAGVAITGFATTDDAAERLLEIGVSDLVFHPGLASSDWRARAVAARQAEDCLRTLRPRCQIPLRLFCPDAFGTELDAARALADGLVRYA
;
A
#
# COMPACT_ATOMS: atom_id res chain seq x y z
N MET A 1 -18.96 -37.98 -26.46
CA MET A 1 -19.46 -36.59 -26.34
C MET A 1 -18.88 -36.03 -25.06
N SER A 2 -17.68 -35.47 -25.14
CA SER A 2 -16.98 -34.89 -23.98
C SER A 2 -17.59 -33.53 -23.69
N ASN A 3 -18.02 -33.32 -22.45
CA ASN A 3 -18.41 -32.01 -21.96
C ASN A 3 -17.22 -31.05 -22.14
N PRO A 4 -17.41 -29.80 -22.61
CA PRO A 4 -16.36 -28.81 -22.54
C PRO A 4 -16.00 -28.54 -21.07
N PRO A 5 -14.73 -28.30 -20.74
CA PRO A 5 -14.34 -27.96 -19.37
C PRO A 5 -15.04 -26.68 -18.94
N VAL A 6 -15.59 -26.70 -17.72
CA VAL A 6 -16.07 -25.51 -17.01
C VAL A 6 -14.88 -24.56 -16.89
N PRO A 7 -14.98 -23.29 -17.34
CA PRO A 7 -13.91 -22.32 -17.12
C PRO A 7 -13.71 -22.14 -15.61
N ASP A 8 -12.45 -22.33 -15.19
CA ASP A 8 -12.00 -22.30 -13.81
C ASP A 8 -12.40 -20.98 -13.14
N GLN A 9 -13.15 -21.06 -12.03
CA GLN A 9 -13.67 -19.91 -11.27
C GLN A 9 -12.57 -19.16 -10.48
N HIS A 10 -11.29 -19.49 -10.67
CA HIS A 10 -10.10 -18.76 -10.22
C HIS A 10 -9.87 -17.45 -11.01
N ALA A 11 -10.95 -16.73 -11.29
CA ALA A 11 -10.95 -15.49 -12.07
C ALA A 11 -9.99 -14.45 -11.45
N ARG A 12 -8.78 -14.37 -12.01
CA ARG A 12 -7.80 -13.27 -11.88
C ARG A 12 -7.63 -12.75 -10.45
N GLN A 13 -6.79 -13.41 -9.65
CA GLN A 13 -6.11 -12.73 -8.55
C GLN A 13 -5.50 -11.45 -9.12
N THR A 14 -6.12 -10.30 -8.86
CA THR A 14 -5.72 -9.05 -9.49
C THR A 14 -4.44 -8.65 -8.75
N GLU A 15 -3.26 -8.77 -9.35
CA GLU A 15 -2.04 -8.34 -8.67
C GLU A 15 -2.00 -6.81 -8.54
N LEU A 16 -1.36 -6.33 -7.48
CA LEU A 16 -1.06 -4.92 -7.28
C LEU A 16 0.45 -4.76 -7.20
N LEU A 17 1.02 -3.95 -8.08
CA LEU A 17 2.46 -3.74 -8.13
C LEU A 17 2.85 -2.44 -7.43
N ILE A 18 3.93 -2.48 -6.67
CA ILE A 18 4.61 -1.31 -6.13
C ILE A 18 5.78 -0.99 -7.05
N ALA A 19 5.79 0.17 -7.71
CA ALA A 19 6.95 0.58 -8.50
C ALA A 19 7.28 2.06 -8.36
N ALA A 20 8.53 2.37 -8.67
CA ALA A 20 9.05 3.73 -8.61
C ALA A 20 8.54 4.61 -9.74
N GLN A 21 8.37 4.04 -10.93
CA GLN A 21 7.95 4.76 -12.11
C GLN A 21 6.45 4.56 -12.39
N PRO A 22 5.75 5.60 -12.87
CA PRO A 22 4.38 5.44 -13.34
C PRO A 22 4.33 4.46 -14.51
N ARG A 23 3.31 3.61 -14.55
CA ARG A 23 3.06 2.75 -15.71
C ARG A 23 2.88 3.61 -16.98
N ALA A 24 3.57 3.23 -18.05
CA ALA A 24 3.30 3.79 -19.38
C ALA A 24 1.85 3.47 -19.77
N GLN A 25 1.12 4.44 -20.35
CA GLN A 25 -0.25 4.19 -20.81
C GLN A 25 -0.25 3.04 -21.81
N ALA A 26 -0.75 1.87 -21.39
CA ALA A 26 -0.89 0.73 -22.28
C ALA A 26 -1.99 1.05 -23.29
N GLY A 27 -1.62 1.13 -24.57
CA GLY A 27 -2.59 1.07 -25.64
C GLY A 27 -3.27 -0.30 -25.60
N THR A 28 -4.59 -0.29 -25.53
CA THR A 28 -5.54 -1.42 -25.57
C THR A 28 -6.07 -1.98 -24.25
N ALA A 29 -7.35 -2.33 -24.31
CA ALA A 29 -8.29 -2.52 -23.22
C ALA A 29 -8.19 -3.91 -22.55
N GLU A 30 -7.17 -4.10 -21.71
CA GLU A 30 -7.24 -5.08 -20.63
C GLU A 30 -7.30 -4.33 -19.30
N SER A 31 -8.20 -4.77 -18.42
CA SER A 31 -8.58 -4.15 -17.14
C SER A 31 -7.39 -3.46 -16.45
N PRO A 32 -7.53 -2.21 -15.95
CA PRO A 32 -6.40 -1.46 -15.44
C PRO A 32 -5.82 -2.16 -14.21
N GLU A 33 -4.72 -2.87 -14.41
CA GLU A 33 -3.85 -3.32 -13.34
C GLU A 33 -3.43 -2.09 -12.54
N ARG A 34 -3.93 -2.02 -11.30
CA ARG A 34 -3.65 -0.91 -10.38
C ARG A 34 -2.19 -1.00 -9.93
N GLN A 35 -1.58 0.16 -9.68
CA GLN A 35 -0.18 0.24 -9.26
C GLN A 35 -0.06 1.23 -8.10
N ILE A 36 0.69 0.86 -7.07
CA ILE A 36 1.16 1.80 -6.05
C ILE A 36 2.42 2.48 -6.58
N LEU A 37 2.34 3.80 -6.78
CA LEU A 37 3.48 4.63 -7.15
C LEU A 37 4.28 4.98 -5.88
N ALA A 38 5.53 4.53 -5.84
CA ALA A 38 6.46 4.72 -4.74
C ALA A 38 7.85 5.15 -5.26
N PRO A 39 8.03 6.41 -5.71
CA PRO A 39 9.21 6.84 -6.47
C PRO A 39 10.54 6.72 -5.73
N TRP A 40 10.53 6.81 -4.41
CA TRP A 40 11.73 6.64 -3.59
C TRP A 40 12.34 5.24 -3.69
N MET A 41 11.60 4.24 -4.19
CA MET A 41 12.08 2.87 -4.37
C MET A 41 13.29 2.77 -5.32
N ASP A 42 13.43 3.68 -6.28
CA ASP A 42 14.60 3.72 -7.19
C ASP A 42 15.90 4.12 -6.47
N LEU A 43 15.77 4.75 -5.29
CA LEU A 43 16.91 5.16 -4.47
C LEU A 43 17.39 4.04 -3.54
N LEU A 44 16.62 2.94 -3.42
CA LEU A 44 16.81 1.93 -2.39
C LEU A 44 17.20 0.56 -2.99
N PRO A 45 18.18 -0.16 -2.40
CA PRO A 45 18.45 -1.54 -2.75
C PRO A 45 17.21 -2.42 -2.59
N ALA A 46 16.94 -3.29 -3.57
CA ALA A 46 15.72 -4.11 -3.63
C ALA A 46 15.45 -4.90 -2.34
N ASN A 47 16.49 -5.51 -1.77
CA ASN A 47 16.40 -6.32 -0.56
C ASN A 47 16.22 -5.52 0.76
N GLN A 48 16.23 -4.18 0.70
CA GLN A 48 16.16 -3.31 1.87
C GLN A 48 15.05 -2.25 1.75
N ARG A 49 14.22 -2.32 0.70
CA ARG A 49 13.16 -1.34 0.40
C ARG A 49 12.24 -1.06 1.59
N ASP A 50 11.72 -2.10 2.25
CA ASP A 50 10.78 -1.97 3.38
C ASP A 50 11.40 -1.18 4.53
N LEU A 51 12.60 -1.57 4.97
CA LEU A 51 13.27 -0.98 6.11
C LEU A 51 13.77 0.44 5.81
N LEU A 52 14.47 0.63 4.70
CA LEU A 52 15.06 1.92 4.37
C LEU A 52 14.02 3.00 4.09
N SER A 53 12.82 2.62 3.64
CA SER A 53 11.70 3.56 3.45
C SER A 53 11.23 4.20 4.77
N LEU A 54 11.57 3.62 5.92
CA LEU A 54 11.21 4.13 7.25
C LEU A 54 12.38 4.83 7.96
N LEU A 55 13.58 4.81 7.38
CA LEU A 55 14.75 5.48 7.93
C LEU A 55 14.85 6.92 7.39
N PRO A 56 15.52 7.83 8.13
CA PRO A 56 15.75 9.21 7.69
C PRO A 56 16.87 9.29 6.64
N VAL A 57 16.81 8.44 5.62
CA VAL A 57 17.78 8.38 4.51
C VAL A 57 17.24 9.02 3.24
N ALA A 58 15.92 9.19 3.13
CA ALA A 58 15.26 9.83 2.00
C ALA A 58 13.96 10.52 2.44
N ASP A 59 13.56 11.56 1.70
CA ASP A 59 12.24 12.17 1.82
C ASP A 59 11.23 11.39 0.96
N VAL A 60 10.51 10.47 1.59
CA VAL A 60 9.53 9.59 0.94
C VAL A 60 8.40 10.38 0.27
N ASN A 61 7.78 11.30 1.01
CA ASN A 61 6.66 12.09 0.49
C ASN A 61 7.14 13.13 -0.51
N GLY A 62 8.31 13.74 -0.29
CA GLY A 62 8.94 14.66 -1.26
C GLY A 62 9.23 13.99 -2.60
N ALA A 63 9.73 12.74 -2.60
CA ALA A 63 9.94 11.97 -3.82
C ALA A 63 8.63 11.70 -4.58
N LEU A 64 7.55 11.35 -3.87
CA LEU A 64 6.22 11.26 -4.46
C LEU A 64 5.79 12.60 -5.05
N PHE A 65 5.91 13.69 -4.30
CA PHE A 65 5.45 15.00 -4.74
C PHE A 65 6.18 15.49 -5.99
N ALA A 66 7.50 15.28 -6.06
CA ALA A 66 8.28 15.56 -7.24
C ALA A 66 7.79 14.76 -8.47
N ALA A 67 7.49 13.47 -8.31
CA ALA A 67 6.97 12.62 -9.39
C ALA A 67 5.56 13.00 -9.86
N LEU A 68 4.81 13.76 -9.04
CA LEU A 68 3.48 14.28 -9.36
C LEU A 68 3.50 15.74 -9.86
N GLY A 69 4.68 16.35 -10.04
CA GLY A 69 4.82 17.71 -10.58
C GLY A 69 5.08 18.82 -9.54
N GLY A 70 5.27 18.44 -8.27
CA GLY A 70 5.62 19.36 -7.18
C GLY A 70 4.44 20.14 -6.60
N LEU A 71 4.66 20.79 -5.46
CA LEU A 71 3.65 21.61 -4.78
C LEU A 71 3.68 23.09 -5.22
N GLU A 72 4.72 23.52 -5.95
CA GLU A 72 5.01 24.92 -6.30
C GLU A 72 4.22 25.45 -7.51
N GLN A 73 3.38 24.65 -8.16
CA GLN A 73 2.59 25.14 -9.29
C GLN A 73 1.45 26.05 -8.81
N ASP A 74 1.50 27.33 -9.23
CA ASP A 74 0.44 28.32 -9.13
C ASP A 74 -0.83 27.79 -9.84
N VAL A 75 -1.88 27.49 -9.09
CA VAL A 75 -3.11 26.86 -9.60
C VAL A 75 -4.06 27.87 -10.24
N THR A 76 -3.53 28.78 -11.06
CA THR A 76 -4.32 29.67 -11.93
C THR A 76 -4.35 29.21 -13.40
N ALA A 77 -3.69 28.10 -13.74
CA ALA A 77 -3.81 27.46 -15.03
C ALA A 77 -4.46 26.07 -14.87
N PRO A 78 -5.55 25.74 -15.61
CA PRO A 78 -6.02 24.38 -15.71
C PRO A 78 -5.07 23.62 -16.64
N ALA A 79 -3.87 23.32 -16.16
CA ALA A 79 -3.06 22.27 -16.76
C ALA A 79 -3.62 20.94 -16.24
N LEU A 80 -4.66 20.42 -16.90
CA LEU A 80 -4.82 18.98 -16.95
C LEU A 80 -3.49 18.43 -17.46
N PRO A 81 -2.77 17.56 -16.72
CA PRO A 81 -1.55 16.99 -17.25
C PRO A 81 -1.91 16.23 -18.53
N ASP A 82 -1.04 16.30 -19.53
CA ASP A 82 -1.11 15.51 -20.78
C ASP A 82 -1.17 13.98 -20.55
N ALA A 83 -1.12 13.52 -19.30
CA ALA A 83 -1.50 12.17 -18.91
C ALA A 83 -2.11 12.16 -17.51
N ALA A 84 -3.43 12.25 -17.40
CA ALA A 84 -4.12 11.69 -16.24
C ALA A 84 -3.62 10.26 -16.02
N ARG A 85 -3.41 9.86 -14.76
CA ARG A 85 -2.89 8.54 -14.40
C ARG A 85 -3.97 7.66 -13.75
N PRO A 86 -5.07 7.35 -14.47
CA PRO A 86 -6.15 6.53 -13.91
C PRO A 86 -5.61 5.15 -13.50
N GLY A 87 -6.00 4.67 -12.32
CA GLY A 87 -5.54 3.39 -11.78
C GLY A 87 -4.22 3.44 -10.99
N THR A 88 -3.57 4.62 -10.91
CA THR A 88 -2.44 4.82 -9.98
C THR A 88 -2.96 5.04 -8.56
N ILE A 89 -2.27 4.45 -7.58
CA ILE A 89 -2.47 4.63 -6.15
C ILE A 89 -1.20 5.32 -5.62
N ALA A 90 -1.32 6.47 -4.97
CA ALA A 90 -0.15 7.18 -4.45
C ALA A 90 0.29 6.57 -3.11
N GLY A 91 1.50 6.01 -3.04
CA GLY A 91 2.09 5.54 -1.79
C GLY A 91 2.54 6.72 -0.94
N LEU A 92 2.08 6.78 0.31
CA LEU A 92 2.28 7.93 1.19
C LEU A 92 2.71 7.49 2.60
N LEU A 93 3.80 8.08 3.11
CA LEU A 93 4.19 7.97 4.51
C LEU A 93 3.25 8.86 5.35
N CYS A 94 2.20 8.26 5.89
CA CYS A 94 1.13 8.99 6.58
C CYS A 94 1.55 9.59 7.93
N VAL A 95 2.61 9.07 8.55
CA VAL A 95 3.09 9.59 9.85
C VAL A 95 3.98 10.82 9.72
N ASP A 96 4.37 11.22 8.51
CA ASP A 96 5.18 12.41 8.27
C ASP A 96 4.57 13.64 8.99
N PRO A 97 5.31 14.30 9.90
CA PRO A 97 4.79 15.45 10.65
C PRO A 97 4.48 16.66 9.78
N PHE A 98 5.10 16.78 8.61
CA PHE A 98 4.93 17.90 7.67
C PHE A 98 3.82 17.64 6.64
N LEU A 99 3.24 16.44 6.64
CA LEU A 99 2.17 16.08 5.73
C LEU A 99 0.91 16.90 5.98
N ARG A 100 0.49 17.66 4.96
CA ARG A 100 -0.77 18.40 4.94
C ARG A 100 -1.74 17.75 3.96
N VAL A 101 -2.81 17.14 4.47
CA VAL A 101 -3.80 16.41 3.66
C VAL A 101 -4.36 17.29 2.52
N HIS A 102 -4.63 18.57 2.78
CA HIS A 102 -5.12 19.51 1.77
C HIS A 102 -4.18 19.64 0.55
N ASP A 103 -2.86 19.73 0.79
CA ASP A 103 -1.88 19.85 -0.28
C ASP A 103 -1.81 18.58 -1.12
N VAL A 104 -1.87 17.42 -0.46
CA VAL A 104 -1.89 16.13 -1.12
C VAL A 104 -3.15 16.01 -1.99
N LEU A 105 -4.33 16.36 -1.48
CA LEU A 105 -5.57 16.32 -2.26
C LEU A 105 -5.50 17.16 -3.53
N ARG A 106 -4.93 18.37 -3.44
CA ARG A 106 -4.71 19.24 -4.61
C ARG A 106 -3.78 18.60 -5.62
N LEU A 107 -2.68 18.00 -5.15
CA LEU A 107 -1.70 17.33 -6.00
C LEU A 107 -2.28 16.07 -6.68
N LEU A 108 -3.02 15.24 -5.92
CA LEU A 108 -3.71 14.07 -6.45
C LEU A 108 -4.74 14.47 -7.52
N GLY A 109 -5.54 15.51 -7.25
CA GLY A 109 -6.52 16.04 -8.20
C GLY A 109 -5.86 16.53 -9.49
N ALA A 110 -4.76 17.28 -9.38
CA ALA A 110 -3.98 17.72 -10.53
C ALA A 110 -3.41 16.53 -11.33
N ALA A 111 -2.97 15.46 -10.66
CA ALA A 111 -2.42 14.26 -11.30
C ALA A 111 -3.50 13.28 -11.82
N GLY A 112 -4.80 13.53 -11.58
CA GLY A 112 -5.88 12.60 -11.90
C GLY A 112 -5.85 11.30 -11.09
N ILE A 113 -5.30 11.34 -9.88
CA ILE A 113 -5.20 10.21 -8.95
C ILE A 113 -6.33 10.30 -7.93
N SER A 114 -7.06 9.21 -7.72
CA SER A 114 -8.19 9.14 -6.78
C SER A 114 -7.97 8.18 -5.61
N ALA A 115 -6.77 7.60 -5.49
CA ALA A 115 -6.45 6.60 -4.49
C ALA A 115 -5.08 6.81 -3.83
N ILE A 116 -4.96 6.44 -2.55
CA ILE A 116 -3.71 6.42 -1.80
C ILE A 116 -3.47 5.07 -1.12
N ALA A 117 -2.23 4.81 -0.75
CA ALA A 117 -1.84 3.73 0.15
C ALA A 117 -0.98 4.28 1.30
N ASN A 118 -1.17 3.79 2.53
CA ASN A 118 -0.23 4.02 3.64
C ASN A 118 1.03 3.16 3.47
N PHE A 119 1.75 3.40 2.37
CA PHE A 119 2.96 2.68 2.03
C PHE A 119 4.12 3.68 1.89
N PRO A 120 5.19 3.55 2.70
CA PRO A 120 5.37 2.57 3.77
C PRO A 120 4.44 2.84 4.98
N THR A 121 4.17 1.81 5.78
CA THR A 121 3.39 1.93 7.02
C THR A 121 4.30 1.93 8.24
N ILE A 122 4.00 2.77 9.23
CA ILE A 122 4.75 2.78 10.51
C ILE A 122 4.49 1.53 11.34
N GLN A 123 3.43 0.78 11.04
CA GLN A 123 2.97 -0.35 11.84
C GLN A 123 3.99 -1.49 11.92
N VAL A 124 4.98 -1.54 11.02
CA VAL A 124 6.07 -2.54 11.08
C VAL A 124 7.09 -2.24 12.19
N VAL A 125 7.07 -1.03 12.78
CA VAL A 125 7.87 -0.69 13.96
C VAL A 125 7.14 -1.17 15.20
N ASP A 126 7.81 -1.96 16.04
CA ASP A 126 7.22 -2.61 17.21
C ASP A 126 7.94 -2.27 18.54
N GLY A 127 7.52 -2.95 19.61
CA GLY A 127 8.25 -2.97 20.88
C GLY A 127 8.35 -1.63 21.60
N ALA A 128 9.52 -1.32 22.14
CA ALA A 128 9.77 -0.07 22.87
C ALA A 128 9.81 1.14 21.92
N THR A 129 10.36 0.95 20.72
CA THR A 129 10.46 2.01 19.69
C THR A 129 9.08 2.48 19.25
N ALA A 130 8.15 1.56 18.99
CA ALA A 130 6.76 1.92 18.64
C ALA A 130 6.10 2.82 19.69
N ARG A 131 6.30 2.52 20.99
CA ARG A 131 5.75 3.33 22.10
C ARG A 131 6.32 4.74 22.11
N VAL A 132 7.60 4.91 21.75
CA VAL A 132 8.22 6.23 21.63
C VAL A 132 7.58 7.02 20.48
N PHE A 133 7.44 6.41 19.30
CA PHE A 133 6.76 7.05 18.17
C PHE A 133 5.31 7.42 18.51
N ASP A 134 4.55 6.52 19.14
CA ASP A 134 3.18 6.81 19.59
C ASP A 134 3.13 7.98 20.58
N SER A 135 4.08 8.06 21.52
CA SER A 135 4.15 9.16 22.50
C SER A 135 4.46 10.52 21.86
N ALA A 136 5.09 10.52 20.69
CA ALA A 136 5.39 11.71 19.90
C ALA A 136 4.29 12.09 18.89
N ASP A 137 3.14 11.40 18.90
CA ASP A 137 2.08 11.49 17.87
C ASP A 137 2.60 11.13 16.46
N LEU A 138 3.62 10.27 16.36
CA LEU A 138 4.23 9.82 15.09
C LEU A 138 4.03 8.32 14.85
N GLY A 139 3.12 7.69 15.59
CA GLY A 139 2.83 6.26 15.46
C GLY A 139 1.51 5.95 14.75
N VAL A 140 0.99 4.74 14.96
CA VAL A 140 -0.14 4.17 14.20
C VAL A 140 -1.41 5.02 14.32
N LYS A 141 -1.62 5.65 15.48
CA LYS A 141 -2.77 6.56 15.69
C LYS A 141 -2.77 7.75 14.73
N ARG A 142 -1.60 8.30 14.39
CA ARG A 142 -1.48 9.39 13.42
C ARG A 142 -1.75 8.88 12.01
N GLU A 143 -1.17 7.74 11.64
CA GLU A 143 -1.43 7.10 10.34
C GLU A 143 -2.93 6.93 10.09
N PHE A 144 -3.65 6.35 11.05
CA PHE A 144 -5.10 6.19 10.98
C PHE A 144 -5.88 7.51 10.93
N ARG A 145 -5.44 8.54 11.67
CA ARG A 145 -6.06 9.88 11.63
C ARG A 145 -5.92 10.54 10.26
N ILE A 146 -4.79 10.33 9.59
CA ILE A 146 -4.53 10.85 8.24
C ILE A 146 -5.38 10.08 7.22
N LEU A 147 -5.41 8.76 7.28
CA LEU A 147 -6.26 7.93 6.42
C LEU A 147 -7.74 8.31 6.55
N ALA A 148 -8.23 8.52 7.78
CA ALA A 148 -9.60 8.97 8.02
C ALA A 148 -9.91 10.38 7.46
N GLN A 149 -8.91 11.23 7.27
CA GLN A 149 -9.10 12.52 6.58
C GLN A 149 -9.26 12.32 5.06
N PHE A 150 -8.45 11.44 4.47
CA PHE A 150 -8.56 11.09 3.05
C PHE A 150 -9.88 10.37 2.71
N ALA A 151 -10.29 9.42 3.56
CA ALA A 151 -11.57 8.72 3.40
C ALA A 151 -12.75 9.70 3.40
N ARG A 152 -12.77 10.66 4.34
CA ARG A 152 -13.80 11.72 4.39
C ARG A 152 -13.77 12.66 3.19
N ALA A 153 -12.62 12.82 2.55
CA ALA A 153 -12.46 13.59 1.31
C ALA A 153 -12.84 12.79 0.05
N GLY A 154 -13.30 11.54 0.19
CA GLY A 154 -13.71 10.69 -0.94
C GLY A 154 -12.56 10.03 -1.69
N VAL A 155 -11.35 10.02 -1.12
CA VAL A 155 -10.19 9.33 -1.70
C VAL A 155 -10.25 7.85 -1.34
N ALA A 156 -10.10 6.98 -2.33
CA ALA A 156 -10.02 5.53 -2.11
C ALA A 156 -8.71 5.17 -1.39
N ILE A 157 -8.77 4.20 -0.47
CA ILE A 157 -7.60 3.84 0.34
C ILE A 157 -7.28 2.36 0.16
N THR A 158 -6.01 2.09 -0.11
CA THR A 158 -5.39 0.78 0.03
C THR A 158 -4.65 0.74 1.37
N GLY A 159 -5.27 0.12 2.38
CA GLY A 159 -4.76 0.09 3.75
C GLY A 159 -3.82 -1.08 3.98
N PHE A 160 -2.58 -0.82 4.36
CA PHE A 160 -1.64 -1.82 4.85
C PHE A 160 -1.83 -2.01 6.36
N ALA A 161 -2.04 -3.25 6.79
CA ALA A 161 -2.20 -3.67 8.18
C ALA A 161 -1.13 -4.71 8.54
N THR A 162 -0.55 -4.65 9.74
CA THR A 162 0.38 -5.70 10.22
C THR A 162 -0.24 -6.61 11.29
N THR A 163 -1.42 -6.25 11.81
CA THR A 163 -2.14 -6.99 12.84
C THR A 163 -3.64 -7.00 12.56
N ASP A 164 -4.35 -7.95 13.17
CA ASP A 164 -5.81 -8.06 13.09
C ASP A 164 -6.49 -6.78 13.60
N ASP A 165 -6.04 -6.24 14.74
CA ASP A 165 -6.57 -4.99 15.30
C ASP A 165 -6.39 -3.80 14.35
N ALA A 166 -5.22 -3.71 13.69
CA ALA A 166 -4.96 -2.66 12.72
C ALA A 166 -5.85 -2.83 11.47
N ALA A 167 -6.05 -4.06 11.03
CA ALA A 167 -6.93 -4.38 9.91
C ALA A 167 -8.39 -4.03 10.22
N GLU A 168 -8.91 -4.41 11.38
CA GLU A 168 -10.25 -4.03 11.83
C GLU A 168 -10.40 -2.51 11.87
N ARG A 169 -9.39 -1.80 12.40
CA ARG A 169 -9.43 -0.33 12.45
C ARG A 169 -9.41 0.32 11.08
N LEU A 170 -8.69 -0.25 10.11
CA LEU A 170 -8.71 0.23 8.72
C LEU A 170 -10.07 -0.03 8.05
N LEU A 171 -10.70 -1.17 8.33
CA LEU A 171 -12.07 -1.44 7.87
C LEU A 171 -13.06 -0.39 8.42
N GLU A 172 -12.94 -0.01 9.69
CA GLU A 172 -13.76 1.07 10.29
C GLU A 172 -13.52 2.44 9.63
N ILE A 173 -12.30 2.73 9.20
CA ILE A 173 -11.96 3.96 8.46
C ILE A 173 -12.63 3.97 7.07
N GLY A 174 -12.99 2.80 6.53
CA GLY A 174 -13.60 2.66 5.22
C GLY A 174 -12.59 2.50 4.10
N VAL A 175 -11.51 1.73 4.32
CA VAL A 175 -10.60 1.38 3.23
C VAL A 175 -11.32 0.61 2.12
N SER A 176 -10.90 0.84 0.88
CA SER A 176 -11.46 0.18 -0.31
C SER A 176 -10.73 -1.11 -0.69
N ASP A 177 -9.51 -1.27 -0.19
CA ASP A 177 -8.65 -2.43 -0.42
C ASP A 177 -7.78 -2.62 0.84
N LEU A 178 -7.70 -3.84 1.37
CA LEU A 178 -6.96 -4.13 2.60
C LEU A 178 -5.80 -5.07 2.25
N VAL A 179 -4.60 -4.69 2.67
CA VAL A 179 -3.36 -5.44 2.44
C VAL A 179 -2.79 -5.86 3.78
N PHE A 180 -2.67 -7.17 4.00
CA PHE A 180 -1.92 -7.67 5.15
C PHE A 180 -0.42 -7.66 4.85
N HIS A 181 0.35 -7.04 5.74
CA HIS A 181 1.80 -6.94 5.67
C HIS A 181 2.42 -7.86 6.73
N PRO A 182 3.25 -8.85 6.35
CA PRO A 182 3.82 -9.83 7.29
C PRO A 182 4.95 -9.26 8.18
N GLY A 183 5.04 -7.94 8.33
CA GLY A 183 6.17 -7.27 8.99
C GLY A 183 7.48 -7.29 8.19
N LEU A 184 8.54 -6.80 8.82
CA LEU A 184 9.89 -6.78 8.24
C LEU A 184 10.50 -8.19 8.24
N ALA A 185 11.13 -8.55 7.13
CA ALA A 185 11.82 -9.83 7.04
C ALA A 185 13.08 -9.84 7.92
N SER A 186 13.08 -10.69 8.93
CA SER A 186 14.28 -11.00 9.72
C SER A 186 15.22 -11.90 8.92
N SER A 187 16.53 -11.81 9.17
CA SER A 187 17.50 -12.80 8.67
C SER A 187 17.29 -14.19 9.30
N ASP A 188 16.69 -14.25 10.49
CA ASP A 188 16.29 -15.51 11.14
C ASP A 188 15.06 -16.12 10.45
N TRP A 189 15.24 -17.30 9.87
CA TRP A 189 14.17 -18.04 9.20
C TRP A 189 13.02 -18.42 10.15
N ARG A 190 13.29 -18.64 11.45
CA ARG A 190 12.24 -18.96 12.41
C ARG A 190 11.30 -17.79 12.61
N ALA A 191 11.87 -16.58 12.71
CA ALA A 191 11.08 -15.36 12.78
C ALA A 191 10.22 -15.16 11.52
N ARG A 192 10.77 -15.44 10.33
CA ARG A 192 9.98 -15.41 9.08
C ARG A 192 8.85 -16.44 9.06
N ALA A 193 9.10 -17.67 9.54
CA ALA A 193 8.07 -18.70 9.62
C ALA A 193 6.94 -18.32 10.60
N VAL A 194 7.27 -17.70 11.73
CA VAL A 194 6.27 -17.16 12.67
C VAL A 194 5.45 -16.05 12.03
N ALA A 195 6.10 -15.09 11.38
CA ALA A 195 5.42 -13.99 10.69
C ALA A 195 4.50 -14.50 9.56
N ALA A 196 4.94 -15.50 8.80
CA ALA A 196 4.13 -16.12 7.76
C ALA A 196 2.90 -16.85 8.32
N ARG A 197 3.05 -17.54 9.46
CA ARG A 197 1.93 -18.16 10.15
C ARG A 197 0.95 -17.13 10.70
N GLN A 198 1.44 -16.03 11.26
CA GLN A 198 0.58 -14.92 11.69
C GLN A 198 -0.20 -14.32 10.52
N ALA A 199 0.43 -14.17 9.35
CA ALA A 199 -0.25 -13.73 8.14
C ALA A 199 -1.36 -14.70 7.71
N GLU A 200 -1.09 -16.01 7.74
CA GLU A 200 -2.10 -17.03 7.45
C GLU A 200 -3.29 -16.95 8.43
N ASP A 201 -3.01 -16.91 9.73
CA ASP A 201 -4.02 -16.87 10.77
C ASP A 201 -4.88 -15.58 10.68
N CYS A 202 -4.24 -14.45 10.40
CA CYS A 202 -4.93 -13.17 10.19
C CYS A 202 -5.84 -13.20 8.96
N LEU A 203 -5.35 -13.65 7.80
CA LEU A 203 -6.15 -13.74 6.58
C LEU A 203 -7.37 -14.65 6.78
N ARG A 204 -7.18 -15.79 7.45
CA ARG A 204 -8.26 -16.73 7.78
C ARG A 204 -9.30 -16.10 8.71
N THR A 205 -8.88 -15.29 9.66
CA THR A 205 -9.75 -14.61 10.64
C THR A 205 -10.52 -13.45 10.01
N LEU A 206 -9.86 -12.65 9.17
CA LEU A 206 -10.44 -11.46 8.55
C LEU A 206 -11.37 -11.81 7.38
N ARG A 207 -11.05 -12.84 6.59
CA ARG A 207 -11.77 -13.14 5.34
C ARG A 207 -13.30 -13.23 5.50
N PRO A 208 -13.88 -13.93 6.49
CA PRO A 208 -15.33 -14.01 6.65
C PRO A 208 -16.02 -12.67 6.95
N ARG A 209 -15.28 -11.68 7.46
CA ARG A 209 -15.79 -10.38 7.92
C ARG A 209 -15.47 -9.25 6.95
N CYS A 210 -14.41 -9.40 6.15
CA CYS A 210 -14.00 -8.46 5.13
C CYS A 210 -14.84 -8.64 3.87
N GLN A 211 -15.45 -7.57 3.34
CA GLN A 211 -16.22 -7.60 2.08
C GLN A 211 -15.49 -6.91 0.91
N ILE A 212 -14.35 -6.31 1.20
CA ILE A 212 -13.46 -5.68 0.23
C ILE A 212 -12.34 -6.67 -0.16
N PRO A 213 -11.54 -6.36 -1.19
CA PRO A 213 -10.35 -7.15 -1.49
C PRO A 213 -9.43 -7.24 -0.27
N LEU A 214 -9.05 -8.46 0.09
CA LEU A 214 -8.08 -8.77 1.13
C LEU A 214 -6.85 -9.39 0.47
N ARG A 215 -5.76 -8.63 0.46
CA ARG A 215 -4.52 -8.96 -0.24
C ARG A 215 -3.41 -9.30 0.74
N LEU A 216 -2.41 -10.02 0.26
CA LEU A 216 -1.17 -10.26 0.98
C LEU A 216 -0.01 -9.50 0.33
N PHE A 217 0.70 -8.69 1.11
CA PHE A 217 1.98 -8.15 0.68
C PHE A 217 3.06 -9.23 0.76
N CYS A 218 3.80 -9.41 -0.34
CA CYS A 218 4.84 -10.40 -0.49
C CYS A 218 6.19 -9.68 -0.74
N PRO A 219 6.93 -9.32 0.32
CA PRO A 219 8.29 -8.81 0.17
C PRO A 219 9.22 -9.90 -0.38
N ASP A 220 10.25 -9.51 -1.14
CA ASP A 220 11.19 -10.43 -1.79
C ASP A 220 11.94 -11.35 -0.81
N ALA A 221 12.06 -10.92 0.44
CA ALA A 221 12.74 -11.68 1.49
C ALA A 221 11.92 -12.86 2.06
N PHE A 222 10.62 -12.95 1.73
CA PHE A 222 9.78 -14.08 2.10
C PHE A 222 9.62 -15.05 0.93
N GLY A 223 9.99 -16.32 1.15
CA GLY A 223 9.97 -17.36 0.13
C GLY A 223 8.68 -18.17 0.15
N THR A 224 8.82 -19.49 0.27
CA THR A 224 7.71 -20.46 0.31
C THR A 224 6.96 -20.45 1.64
N GLU A 225 7.50 -19.79 2.67
CA GLU A 225 6.85 -19.68 3.98
C GLU A 225 5.47 -19.00 3.88
N LEU A 226 5.28 -18.10 2.92
CA LEU A 226 4.00 -17.41 2.67
C LEU A 226 3.01 -18.21 1.80
N ASP A 227 3.33 -19.40 1.30
CA ASP A 227 2.46 -20.11 0.34
C ASP A 227 1.05 -20.40 0.87
N ALA A 228 0.95 -20.77 2.14
CA ALA A 228 -0.34 -20.97 2.80
C ALA A 228 -1.16 -19.67 2.88
N ALA A 229 -0.51 -18.55 3.23
CA ALA A 229 -1.13 -17.24 3.27
C ALA A 229 -1.54 -16.74 1.87
N ARG A 230 -0.69 -16.98 0.85
CA ARG A 230 -0.97 -16.62 -0.56
C ARG A 230 -2.24 -17.30 -1.07
N ALA A 231 -2.47 -18.56 -0.69
CA ALA A 231 -3.66 -19.30 -1.07
C ALA A 231 -4.97 -18.76 -0.46
N LEU A 232 -4.87 -17.99 0.64
CA LEU A 232 -6.03 -17.40 1.33
C LEU A 232 -6.35 -15.98 0.86
N ALA A 233 -5.41 -15.31 0.18
CA ALA A 233 -5.56 -13.92 -0.27
C ALA A 233 -6.30 -13.81 -1.61
N ASP A 234 -7.12 -12.78 -1.77
CA ASP A 234 -7.81 -12.48 -3.05
C ASP A 234 -6.85 -12.00 -4.14
N GLY A 235 -5.67 -11.54 -3.74
CA GLY A 235 -4.66 -11.00 -4.62
C GLY A 235 -3.38 -10.70 -3.85
N LEU A 236 -2.30 -10.46 -4.59
CA LEU A 236 -0.98 -10.23 -4.04
C LEU A 236 -0.53 -8.79 -4.29
N VAL A 237 0.26 -8.27 -3.36
CA VAL A 237 0.98 -7.01 -3.54
C VAL A 237 2.47 -7.33 -3.57
N ARG A 238 3.19 -6.88 -4.61
CA ARG A 238 4.61 -7.18 -4.82
C ARG A 238 5.34 -5.96 -5.35
N TYR A 239 6.66 -5.96 -5.21
CA TYR A 239 7.51 -5.04 -5.95
C TYR A 239 7.52 -5.40 -7.45
N ALA A 240 7.56 -4.38 -8.30
CA ALA A 240 7.82 -4.52 -9.73
C ALA A 240 9.32 -4.71 -10.02
#